data_AF-A0A543NIK6-F1
#
_entry.id   AF-A0A543NIK6-F1
#
_cell.length_a   1.000
_cell.length_b   1.000
_cell.length_c   1.000
_cell.angle_alpha   90.00
_cell.angle_beta   90.00
_cell.angle_gamma   90.00
#
_symmetry.space_group_name_H-M   'P 1'
#
loop_
_entity.id
_entity.type
_entity.pdbx_description
1 polymer ?
#
loop_
_entity_poly.entity_id
_entity_poly.type
_entity_poly.pdbx_seq_one_letter_code
_entity_poly.pdbx_strand_id
1 'polypeptide(L)'
;MTDTDTSSTNSLTERVERLEQGLAGNRVSDVFARFYGPLAVAALVMSFLPPFEEVQDKLAGSGTVRTTYGTLWEMAARGGPATLAVLVVLVLVTLLVVATVPVSDSRGLPVGIAACAGVLILMLILRPGTGEPTPGLTDAGVAELVVLVCCTVVAVVHAFQRRGGKSSV
;
A
#
# COMPACT_ATOMS: atom_id res chain seq x y z
N MET A 1 4.12 -11.24 58.95
CA MET A 1 3.83 -12.37 58.04
C MET A 1 2.76 -11.93 57.05
N THR A 2 3.04 -10.85 56.31
CA THR A 2 2.06 -10.10 55.50
C THR A 2 2.66 -9.51 54.22
N ASP A 3 3.98 -9.61 54.00
CA ASP A 3 4.65 -9.03 52.83
C ASP A 3 4.65 -9.92 51.58
N THR A 4 4.47 -11.23 51.76
CA THR A 4 4.55 -12.21 50.65
C THR A 4 3.30 -12.23 49.76
N ASP A 5 2.14 -11.91 50.31
CA ASP A 5 0.87 -11.94 49.57
C ASP A 5 0.74 -10.74 48.63
N THR A 6 1.19 -9.56 49.07
CA THR A 6 1.13 -8.31 48.29
C THR A 6 2.04 -8.34 47.06
N SER A 7 3.19 -9.01 47.14
CA SER A 7 4.09 -9.19 46.01
C SER A 7 3.49 -10.10 44.93
N SER A 8 2.80 -11.16 45.36
CA SER A 8 2.16 -12.11 44.46
C SER A 8 0.99 -11.48 43.70
N THR A 9 0.14 -10.70 44.38
CA THR A 9 -1.00 -10.00 43.77
C THR A 9 -0.56 -8.94 42.75
N ASN A 10 0.51 -8.19 43.04
CA ASN A 10 1.04 -7.19 42.11
C ASN A 10 1.62 -7.86 40.85
N SER A 11 2.35 -8.97 41.01
CA SER A 11 2.92 -9.71 39.87
C SER A 11 1.85 -10.33 38.96
N LEU A 12 0.72 -10.80 39.53
CA LEU A 12 -0.39 -11.34 38.75
C LEU A 12 -1.11 -10.24 37.98
N THR A 13 -1.31 -9.08 38.60
CA THR A 13 -1.94 -7.93 37.97
C THR A 13 -1.12 -7.44 36.77
N GLU A 14 0.20 -7.29 36.94
CA GLU A 14 1.09 -6.94 35.82
C GLU A 14 1.08 -7.98 34.69
N ARG A 15 1.01 -9.27 35.02
CA ARG A 15 0.95 -10.34 34.01
C ARG A 15 -0.36 -10.36 33.25
N VAL A 16 -1.48 -10.13 33.93
CA VAL A 16 -2.80 -10.03 33.30
C VAL A 16 -2.84 -8.81 32.39
N GLU A 17 -2.36 -7.66 32.86
CA GLU A 17 -2.30 -6.43 32.04
C GLU A 17 -1.44 -6.62 30.79
N ARG A 18 -0.26 -7.26 30.90
CA ARG A 18 0.57 -7.60 29.74
C ARG A 18 -0.12 -8.55 28.77
N LEU A 19 -0.87 -9.54 29.26
CA LEU A 19 -1.62 -10.48 28.42
C LEU A 19 -2.77 -9.77 27.71
N GLU A 20 -3.52 -8.93 28.40
CA GLU A 20 -4.60 -8.13 27.80
C GLU A 20 -4.07 -7.16 26.75
N GLN A 21 -2.96 -6.48 27.03
CA GLN A 21 -2.27 -5.62 26.05
C GLN A 21 -1.79 -6.42 24.83
N GLY A 22 -1.24 -7.63 25.04
CA GLY A 22 -0.82 -8.53 23.95
C GLY A 22 -2.00 -9.04 23.11
N LEU A 23 -3.10 -9.44 23.74
CA LEU A 23 -4.31 -9.89 23.05
C LEU A 23 -4.97 -8.74 22.26
N ALA A 24 -5.01 -7.53 22.83
CA ALA A 24 -5.54 -6.34 22.16
C ALA A 24 -4.72 -5.99 20.91
N GLY A 25 -3.39 -6.03 20.99
CA GLY A 25 -2.50 -5.81 19.85
C GLY A 25 -2.71 -6.85 18.73
N ASN A 26 -2.80 -8.13 19.10
CA ASN A 26 -3.01 -9.21 18.13
C ASN A 26 -4.38 -9.12 17.44
N ARG A 27 -5.43 -8.73 18.16
CA ARG A 27 -6.77 -8.57 17.58
C ARG A 27 -6.82 -7.45 16.53
N VAL A 28 -6.13 -6.34 16.78
CA VAL A 28 -6.04 -5.21 15.84
C VAL A 28 -5.30 -5.64 14.57
N SER A 29 -4.19 -6.36 14.72
CA SER A 29 -3.42 -6.91 13.59
C SER A 29 -4.25 -7.87 12.72
N ASP A 30 -5.04 -8.76 13.34
CA ASP A 30 -5.89 -9.73 12.63
C ASP A 30 -6.99 -9.07 11.79
N VAL A 31 -7.55 -7.94 12.26
CA VAL A 31 -8.54 -7.19 11.49
C VAL A 31 -7.90 -6.54 10.26
N PHE A 32 -6.70 -5.96 10.39
CA PHE A 32 -6.01 -5.34 9.25
C PHE A 32 -5.50 -6.35 8.23
N ALA A 33 -5.04 -7.53 8.67
CA ALA A 33 -4.59 -8.61 7.80
C ALA A 33 -5.64 -8.98 6.72
N ARG A 34 -6.93 -8.93 7.09
CA ARG A 34 -8.06 -9.22 6.18
C ARG A 34 -8.27 -8.19 5.08
N PHE A 35 -7.83 -6.94 5.29
CA PHE A 35 -7.91 -5.89 4.28
C PHE A 35 -6.72 -5.92 3.32
N TYR A 36 -5.53 -6.32 3.78
CA TYR A 36 -4.33 -6.34 2.95
C TYR A 36 -4.39 -7.39 1.84
N GLY A 37 -5.03 -8.54 2.07
CA GLY A 37 -5.17 -9.60 1.06
C GLY A 37 -5.92 -9.16 -0.20
N PRO A 38 -7.18 -8.69 -0.08
CA PRO A 38 -7.92 -8.15 -1.21
C PRO A 38 -7.23 -6.96 -1.89
N LEU A 39 -6.59 -6.07 -1.13
CA LEU A 39 -5.82 -4.95 -1.68
C LEU A 39 -4.62 -5.41 -2.50
N ALA A 40 -3.91 -6.47 -2.08
CA ALA A 40 -2.80 -7.04 -2.84
C ALA A 40 -3.26 -7.59 -4.19
N VAL A 41 -4.38 -8.32 -4.19
CA VAL A 41 -4.99 -8.85 -5.42
C VAL A 41 -5.44 -7.71 -6.32
N ALA A 42 -6.12 -6.70 -5.78
CA ALA A 42 -6.58 -5.55 -6.55
C ALA A 42 -5.41 -4.79 -7.19
N ALA A 43 -4.36 -4.47 -6.42
CA ALA A 43 -3.16 -3.81 -6.92
C ALA A 43 -2.46 -4.63 -8.02
N LEU A 44 -2.37 -5.95 -7.85
CA LEU A 44 -1.78 -6.84 -8.84
C LEU A 44 -2.62 -6.88 -10.13
N VAL A 45 -3.93 -7.05 -10.03
CA VAL A 45 -4.84 -7.09 -11.18
C VAL A 45 -4.80 -5.77 -11.95
N MET A 46 -4.82 -4.63 -11.26
CA MET A 46 -4.75 -3.32 -11.90
C MET A 46 -3.46 -3.10 -12.68
N SER A 47 -2.33 -3.71 -12.28
CA SER A 47 -1.07 -3.62 -13.02
C SER A 47 -1.13 -4.21 -14.45
N PHE A 48 -2.10 -5.10 -14.70
CA PHE A 48 -2.35 -5.68 -16.03
C PHE A 48 -3.37 -4.90 -16.86
N LEU A 49 -3.93 -3.80 -16.33
CA LEU A 49 -4.83 -2.94 -17.06
C LEU A 49 -4.09 -1.69 -17.58
N PRO A 50 -4.48 -1.13 -18.73
CA PRO A 50 -3.87 0.09 -19.25
C PRO A 50 -4.29 1.28 -18.37
N PRO A 51 -3.35 1.97 -17.71
CA PRO A 51 -3.69 3.07 -16.79
C PRO A 51 -3.98 4.38 -17.54
N PHE A 52 -3.52 4.51 -18.79
CA PHE A 52 -3.61 5.73 -19.57
C PHE A 52 -4.48 5.54 -20.81
N GLU A 53 -5.28 6.57 -21.11
CA GLU A 53 -6.06 6.62 -22.34
C GLU A 53 -5.14 6.73 -23.55
N GLU A 54 -5.59 6.18 -24.67
CA GLU A 54 -4.87 6.32 -25.93
C GLU A 54 -4.97 7.76 -26.44
N VAL A 55 -3.83 8.32 -26.83
CA VAL A 55 -3.77 9.67 -27.39
C VAL A 55 -3.72 9.58 -28.90
N GLN A 56 -4.65 10.27 -29.57
CA GLN A 56 -4.60 10.48 -31.01
C GLN A 56 -3.98 11.84 -31.29
N ASP A 57 -2.71 11.84 -31.70
CA ASP A 57 -2.04 13.06 -32.14
C ASP A 57 -2.35 13.29 -33.61
N LYS A 58 -2.96 14.44 -33.91
CA LYS A 58 -3.04 14.94 -35.29
C LYS A 58 -1.68 15.49 -35.67
N LEU A 59 -0.93 14.75 -36.49
CA LEU A 59 0.31 15.25 -37.06
C LEU A 59 -0.03 16.37 -38.05
N ALA A 60 0.62 17.53 -37.89
CA ALA A 60 0.44 18.68 -38.77
C ALA A 60 0.88 18.34 -40.20
N GLY A 61 -0.04 17.81 -41.02
CA GLY A 61 0.19 17.61 -42.44
C GLY A 61 -0.64 16.57 -43.18
N SER A 62 -1.08 15.45 -42.56
CA SER A 62 -2.05 14.48 -43.15
C SER A 62 -2.22 13.13 -42.41
N GLY A 63 -1.60 12.92 -41.25
CA GLY A 63 -1.67 11.63 -40.54
C GLY A 63 -2.06 11.79 -39.07
N THR A 64 -2.97 10.96 -38.58
CA THR A 64 -3.17 10.77 -37.13
C THR A 64 -2.22 9.69 -36.65
N VAL A 65 -1.28 10.03 -35.76
CA VAL A 65 -0.46 9.03 -35.07
C VAL A 65 -1.18 8.65 -33.79
N ARG A 66 -1.60 7.39 -33.70
CA ARG A 66 -2.23 6.84 -32.50
C ARG A 66 -1.15 6.29 -31.58
N THR A 67 -0.95 6.94 -30.44
CA THR A 67 -0.03 6.45 -29.42
C THR A 67 -0.81 5.58 -28.45
N THR A 68 -0.72 4.26 -28.61
CA THR A 68 -1.32 3.30 -27.68
C THR A 68 -0.38 3.06 -26.49
N TYR A 69 -0.83 3.49 -25.32
CA TYR A 69 -0.23 3.15 -24.03
C TYR A 69 -0.75 1.77 -23.62
N GLY A 70 0.15 0.80 -23.58
CA GLY A 70 -0.15 -0.57 -23.18
C GLY A 70 -0.34 -0.72 -21.67
N THR A 71 -0.37 -1.97 -21.21
CA THR A 71 -0.32 -2.28 -19.76
C THR A 71 0.97 -1.75 -19.12
N LEU A 72 1.01 -1.64 -17.79
CA LEU A 72 2.20 -1.21 -17.06
C LEU A 72 3.44 -2.05 -17.42
N TRP A 73 3.22 -3.35 -17.65
CA TRP A 73 4.25 -4.30 -18.07
C TRP A 73 4.79 -4.03 -19.47
N GLU A 74 3.90 -3.74 -20.43
CA GLU A 74 4.30 -3.36 -21.79
C GLU A 74 5.07 -2.04 -21.80
N MET A 75 4.63 -1.07 -20.98
CA MET A 75 5.35 0.19 -20.82
C MET A 75 6.72 -0.04 -20.19
N ALA A 76 6.82 -0.90 -19.17
CA ALA A 76 8.10 -1.24 -18.53
C ALA A 76 9.05 -2.00 -19.46
N ALA A 77 8.53 -2.85 -20.34
CA ALA A 77 9.33 -3.57 -21.35
C ALA A 77 9.93 -2.61 -22.39
N ARG A 78 9.27 -1.47 -22.65
CA ARG A 78 9.81 -0.37 -23.48
C ARG A 78 10.81 0.51 -22.71
N GLY A 79 10.92 0.33 -21.39
CA GLY A 79 11.86 1.03 -20.52
C GLY A 79 11.32 2.34 -19.94
N GLY A 80 12.22 3.14 -19.35
CA GLY A 80 11.90 4.44 -18.78
C GLY A 80 11.25 4.40 -17.39
N PRO A 81 10.48 5.44 -17.01
CA PRO A 81 9.89 5.55 -15.68
C PRO A 81 8.92 4.39 -15.32
N ALA A 82 8.33 3.74 -16.31
CA ALA A 82 7.41 2.61 -16.12
C ALA A 82 8.10 1.38 -15.50
N THR A 83 9.39 1.16 -15.76
CA THR A 83 10.15 0.05 -15.14
C THR A 83 10.25 0.23 -13.62
N LEU A 84 10.42 1.48 -13.15
CA LEU A 84 10.40 1.79 -11.72
C LEU A 84 9.01 1.59 -11.13
N ALA A 85 7.95 1.97 -11.85
CA ALA A 85 6.58 1.76 -11.41
C ALA A 85 6.28 0.26 -11.20
N VAL A 86 6.66 -0.62 -12.14
CA VAL A 86 6.52 -2.08 -11.98
C VAL A 86 7.26 -2.59 -10.75
N LEU A 87 8.50 -2.15 -10.54
CA LEU A 87 9.29 -2.55 -9.37
C LEU A 87 8.58 -2.13 -8.07
N VAL A 88 8.09 -0.90 -8.00
CA VAL A 88 7.38 -0.40 -6.81
C VAL A 88 6.06 -1.13 -6.60
N VAL A 89 5.31 -1.47 -7.66
CA VAL A 89 4.10 -2.31 -7.57
C VAL A 89 4.44 -3.69 -6.99
N LEU A 90 5.49 -4.35 -7.49
CA LEU A 90 5.92 -5.65 -6.97
C LEU A 90 6.32 -5.60 -5.50
N VAL A 91 7.04 -4.54 -5.09
CA VAL A 91 7.38 -4.30 -3.68
C VAL A 91 6.12 -4.07 -2.86
N LEU A 92 5.18 -3.24 -3.33
CA LEU A 92 3.92 -2.98 -2.64
C LEU A 92 3.10 -4.26 -2.45
N VAL A 93 2.92 -5.06 -3.52
CA VAL A 93 2.19 -6.33 -3.46
C VAL A 93 2.87 -7.29 -2.49
N THR A 94 4.20 -7.37 -2.51
CA THR A 94 4.96 -8.20 -1.57
C THR A 94 4.73 -7.74 -0.12
N LEU A 95 4.79 -6.44 0.15
CA LEU A 95 4.53 -5.89 1.48
C LEU A 95 3.09 -6.15 1.94
N LEU A 96 2.11 -6.00 1.05
CA LEU A 96 0.71 -6.30 1.34
C LEU A 96 0.51 -7.79 1.66
N VAL A 97 1.14 -8.69 0.89
CA VAL A 97 1.10 -10.14 1.15
C VAL A 97 1.75 -10.47 2.49
N VAL A 98 2.93 -9.90 2.79
CA VAL A 98 3.57 -10.09 4.10
C VAL A 98 2.70 -9.56 5.23
N ALA A 99 1.96 -8.47 4.99
CA ALA A 99 1.00 -7.92 5.95
C ALA A 99 -0.19 -8.84 6.25
N THR A 100 -0.51 -9.79 5.36
CA THR A 100 -1.60 -10.75 5.60
C THR A 100 -1.24 -11.80 6.64
N VAL A 101 0.05 -12.02 6.90
CA VAL A 101 0.50 -13.02 7.86
C VAL A 101 0.77 -12.34 9.20
N PRO A 102 0.11 -12.74 10.30
CA PRO A 102 0.21 -12.07 11.60
C PRO A 102 1.56 -12.23 12.33
N VAL A 103 2.63 -12.64 11.63
CA VAL A 103 3.97 -12.86 12.19
C VAL A 103 4.81 -11.60 12.30
N SER A 104 4.47 -10.51 11.60
CA SER A 104 5.36 -9.36 11.54
C SER A 104 5.00 -8.29 12.58
N ASP A 105 5.60 -8.40 13.76
CA ASP A 105 5.60 -7.35 14.78
C ASP A 105 6.52 -6.17 14.36
N SER A 106 6.60 -5.85 13.07
CA SER A 106 7.48 -4.81 12.52
C SER A 106 6.74 -3.52 12.22
N ARG A 107 7.19 -2.42 12.83
CA ARG A 107 6.69 -1.06 12.55
C ARG A 107 7.04 -0.57 11.14
N GLY A 108 8.03 -1.20 10.50
CA GLY A 108 8.48 -0.82 9.17
C GLY A 108 7.46 -1.16 8.08
N LEU A 109 6.58 -2.14 8.32
CA LEU A 109 5.66 -2.65 7.32
C LEU A 109 4.59 -1.62 6.89
N PRO A 110 3.82 -0.98 7.80
CA PRO A 110 2.86 0.06 7.38
C PRO A 110 3.55 1.28 6.76
N VAL A 111 4.73 1.66 7.26
CA VAL A 111 5.51 2.77 6.68
C VAL A 111 5.95 2.44 5.24
N GLY A 112 6.42 1.22 4.99
CA GLY A 112 6.79 0.76 3.66
C GLY A 112 5.61 0.76 2.69
N ILE A 113 4.45 0.26 3.12
CA ILE A 113 3.22 0.29 2.30
C ILE A 113 2.84 1.72 1.94
N ALA A 114 2.81 2.63 2.92
CA ALA A 114 2.46 4.03 2.68
C ALA A 114 3.45 4.73 1.75
N ALA A 115 4.76 4.45 1.90
CA ALA A 115 5.79 5.01 1.04
C ALA A 115 5.65 4.52 -0.41
N CYS A 116 5.50 3.20 -0.62
CA CYS A 116 5.33 2.64 -1.96
C CYS A 116 4.03 3.13 -2.62
N ALA A 117 2.92 3.17 -1.88
CA ALA A 117 1.66 3.70 -2.39
C ALA A 117 1.77 5.18 -2.77
N GLY A 118 2.43 5.99 -1.94
CA GLY A 118 2.68 7.41 -2.23
C GLY A 118 3.52 7.64 -3.48
N VAL A 119 4.57 6.83 -3.70
CA VAL A 119 5.38 6.89 -4.92
C VAL A 119 4.54 6.55 -6.16
N LEU A 120 3.71 5.50 -6.11
CA LEU A 120 2.84 5.13 -7.23
C LEU A 120 1.78 6.20 -7.53
N ILE A 121 1.17 6.79 -6.50
CA ILE A 121 0.26 7.92 -6.65
C ILE A 121 0.97 9.09 -7.35
N LEU A 122 2.19 9.42 -6.90
CA LEU A 122 2.98 10.49 -7.52
C LEU A 122 3.28 10.19 -8.98
N MET A 123 3.62 8.93 -9.32
CA MET A 123 3.85 8.52 -10.70
C MET A 123 2.59 8.62 -11.57
N LEU A 124 1.41 8.26 -11.05
CA LEU A 124 0.14 8.38 -11.78
C LEU A 124 -0.29 9.84 -11.99
N ILE A 125 0.04 10.73 -11.05
CA ILE A 125 -0.28 12.16 -11.14
C ILE A 125 0.69 12.87 -12.08
N LEU A 126 2.00 12.65 -11.90
CA LEU A 126 3.03 13.33 -12.68
C LEU A 126 3.21 12.74 -14.09
N ARG A 127 2.74 11.51 -14.31
CA ARG A 127 2.79 10.78 -15.59
C ARG A 127 4.16 10.90 -16.28
N PRO A 128 5.26 10.54 -15.57
CA PRO A 128 6.59 10.76 -16.10
C PRO A 128 6.81 9.93 -17.37
N GLY A 129 7.28 10.57 -18.45
CA GLY A 129 7.56 9.90 -19.71
C GLY A 129 6.38 9.79 -20.67
N THR A 130 5.20 10.31 -20.31
CA THR A 130 4.13 10.54 -21.29
C THR A 130 4.34 11.91 -21.90
N GLY A 131 4.59 11.97 -23.22
CA GLY A 131 4.85 13.23 -23.95
C GLY A 131 3.67 14.20 -23.93
N GLU A 132 3.79 15.29 -24.70
CA GLU A 132 2.66 16.21 -24.92
C GLU A 132 1.83 15.76 -26.14
N PRO A 133 0.49 15.72 -26.03
CA PRO A 133 -0.32 16.04 -24.85
C PRO A 133 -0.33 14.90 -23.83
N THR A 134 -0.36 15.25 -22.54
CA THR A 134 -0.39 14.28 -21.45
C THR A 134 -1.67 13.43 -21.52
N PRO A 135 -1.57 12.09 -21.61
CA PRO A 135 -2.72 11.20 -21.73
C PRO A 135 -3.61 11.27 -20.48
N GLY A 136 -4.92 11.15 -20.65
CA GLY A 136 -5.88 10.98 -19.57
C GLY A 136 -5.67 9.67 -18.81
N LEU A 137 -6.26 9.55 -17.61
CA LEU A 137 -6.35 8.26 -16.92
C LEU A 137 -7.58 7.52 -17.43
N THR A 138 -7.45 6.22 -17.67
CA THR A 138 -8.61 5.35 -17.92
C THR A 138 -9.41 5.14 -16.63
N ASP A 139 -10.61 4.58 -16.72
CA ASP A 139 -11.36 4.11 -15.55
C ASP A 139 -10.54 3.15 -14.67
N ALA A 140 -9.69 2.32 -15.29
CA ALA A 140 -8.77 1.44 -14.58
C ALA A 140 -7.66 2.22 -13.86
N GLY A 141 -7.07 3.24 -14.50
CA GLY A 141 -6.09 4.12 -13.86
C GLY A 141 -6.69 4.92 -12.69
N VAL A 142 -7.95 5.34 -12.79
CA VAL A 142 -8.68 5.97 -11.68
C VAL A 142 -8.93 4.96 -10.56
N ALA A 143 -9.35 3.74 -10.88
CA ALA A 143 -9.55 2.68 -9.89
C ALA A 143 -8.25 2.31 -9.17
N GLU A 144 -7.13 2.22 -9.89
CA GLU A 144 -5.80 2.01 -9.30
C GLU A 144 -5.44 3.12 -8.32
N LEU A 145 -5.67 4.39 -8.68
CA LEU A 145 -5.44 5.53 -7.79
C LEU A 145 -6.26 5.41 -6.50
N VAL A 146 -7.55 5.04 -6.60
CA VAL A 146 -8.41 4.83 -5.44
C VAL A 146 -7.87 3.71 -4.55
N VAL A 147 -7.45 2.57 -5.12
CA VAL A 147 -6.85 1.47 -4.37
C VAL A 147 -5.58 1.92 -3.63
N LEU A 148 -4.71 2.71 -4.27
CA LEU A 148 -3.50 3.23 -3.64
C LEU A 148 -3.80 4.21 -2.50
N VAL A 149 -4.83 5.05 -2.64
CA VAL A 149 -5.31 5.92 -1.56
C VAL A 149 -5.84 5.08 -0.39
N CYS A 150 -6.64 4.04 -0.66
CA CYS A 150 -7.11 3.12 0.37
C CYS A 150 -5.95 2.42 1.09
N CYS A 151 -4.95 1.91 0.35
CA CYS A 151 -3.72 1.34 0.93
C CYS A 151 -3.03 2.34 1.86
N THR A 152 -2.91 3.59 1.44
CA THR A 152 -2.29 4.66 2.23
C THR A 152 -3.07 4.93 3.51
N VAL A 153 -4.39 5.06 3.43
CA VAL A 153 -5.26 5.28 4.59
C VAL A 153 -5.15 4.11 5.58
N VAL A 154 -5.26 2.86 5.11
CA VAL A 154 -5.15 1.68 5.96
C VAL A 154 -3.77 1.61 6.62
N ALA A 155 -2.69 1.86 5.86
CA ALA A 155 -1.33 1.88 6.39
C ALA A 155 -1.12 2.97 7.45
N VAL A 156 -1.65 4.17 7.23
CA VAL A 156 -1.57 5.29 8.19
C VAL A 156 -2.37 4.99 9.45
N VAL A 157 -3.60 4.48 9.33
CA VAL A 157 -4.42 4.09 10.48
C VAL A 157 -3.74 2.98 11.28
N HIS A 158 -3.19 1.97 10.62
CA HIS A 158 -2.42 0.89 11.27
C HIS A 158 -1.20 1.47 12.00
N ALA A 159 -0.46 2.41 11.39
CA ALA A 159 0.67 3.07 12.04
C ALA A 159 0.26 3.88 13.29
N PHE A 160 -0.85 4.62 13.23
CA PHE A 160 -1.36 5.41 14.35
C PHE A 160 -1.88 4.55 15.51
N GLN A 161 -2.68 3.53 15.21
CA GLN A 161 -3.19 2.62 16.24
C GLN A 161 -2.04 1.90 16.98
N ARG A 162 -0.96 1.61 16.25
CA ARG A 162 0.25 1.04 16.84
C ARG A 162 1.08 2.03 17.66
N ARG A 163 0.92 3.34 17.44
CA ARG A 163 1.56 4.41 18.22
C ARG A 163 0.78 4.75 19.49
N GLY A 164 -0.55 4.68 19.44
CA GLY A 164 -1.45 4.95 20.58
C GLY A 164 -1.26 3.97 21.75
N GLY A 165 -0.85 2.73 21.49
CA GLY A 165 -0.55 1.74 22.53
C GLY A 165 0.72 2.02 23.35
N LYS A 166 1.47 3.11 23.08
CA LYS A 166 2.73 3.43 23.78
C LYS A 166 2.66 4.65 24.72
N SER A 167 1.50 5.28 24.92
CA SER A 167 1.38 6.53 25.70
C SER A 167 0.91 6.36 27.16
N SER A 168 1.02 5.16 27.73
CA SER A 168 0.76 4.90 29.14
C SER A 168 1.98 4.23 29.77
N VAL A 169 3.03 5.02 30.00
CA VAL A 169 4.10 4.74 30.96
C VAL A 169 4.38 6.04 31.70
#